data_AF-A0A9P3ITU6-F1
#
_entry.id   AF-A0A9P3ITU6-F1
#
_cell.length_a   1.000
_cell.length_b   1.000
_cell.length_c   1.000
_cell.angle_alpha   90.00
_cell.angle_beta   90.00
_cell.angle_gamma   90.00
#
_symmetry.space_group_name_H-M   'P 1'
#
loop_
_entity.id
_entity.type
_entity.pdbx_description
1 polymer ?
#
loop_
_entity_poly.entity_id
_entity_poly.type
_entity_poly.pdbx_seq_one_letter_code
_entity_poly.pdbx_strand_id
1 'polypeptide(L)'
;LGSSQGQTRNTQGIHTRLRHGPGFHTRAFFWQRGSEGEKDKAADVDKEAEEAEKARKEREEKEKEEEERRNKLVMSIFIDLLGLLASRHLVPLDYIWIPASAFIIQRLYRAPLLSSVGFVEQAIPGIEFIPTATLGWMLETYPELRKITKALPLMGRLSSRFKK
;
A
#
# COMPACT_ATOMS: atom_id res chain seq x y z
N LEU A 1 -37.30 83.63 19.10
CA LEU A 1 -36.18 84.06 19.96
C LEU A 1 -34.98 83.18 19.65
N GLY A 2 -33.86 83.79 19.20
CA GLY A 2 -32.55 83.14 19.03
C GLY A 2 -32.27 82.61 17.61
N SER A 3 -31.80 83.38 16.62
CA SER A 3 -30.42 83.85 16.35
C SER A 3 -29.37 82.73 16.20
N SER A 4 -28.80 82.56 15.00
CA SER A 4 -27.36 82.77 14.71
C SER A 4 -26.96 82.30 13.29
N GLN A 5 -26.35 83.22 12.55
CA GLN A 5 -25.23 83.10 11.57
C GLN A 5 -25.30 81.99 10.48
N GLY A 6 -25.17 82.27 9.18
CA GLY A 6 -24.30 83.25 8.53
C GLY A 6 -22.95 82.61 8.20
N GLN A 7 -22.83 81.88 7.08
CA GLN A 7 -21.51 81.62 6.49
C GLN A 7 -21.57 81.41 4.97
N THR A 8 -20.50 81.89 4.35
CA THR A 8 -20.35 82.41 3.00
C THR A 8 -20.07 81.35 1.94
N ARG A 9 -20.40 81.71 0.70
CA ARG A 9 -19.96 81.05 -0.54
C ARG A 9 -18.46 80.73 -0.52
N ASN A 10 -18.10 79.52 -0.92
CA ASN A 10 -16.77 79.24 -1.42
C ASN A 10 -16.85 78.53 -2.78
N THR A 11 -16.45 79.27 -3.80
CA THR A 11 -16.25 78.88 -5.19
C THR A 11 -14.82 78.36 -5.36
N GLN A 12 -14.62 77.05 -5.39
CA GLN A 12 -13.44 76.38 -5.96
C GLN A 12 -13.94 74.99 -6.38
N GLY A 13 -13.85 74.50 -7.60
CA GLY A 13 -12.92 74.71 -8.69
C GLY A 13 -13.00 73.39 -9.45
N ILE A 14 -13.71 73.39 -10.59
CA ILE A 14 -13.87 72.20 -11.43
C ILE A 14 -12.51 71.94 -12.08
N HIS A 15 -11.69 71.10 -11.46
CA HIS A 15 -10.53 70.50 -12.12
C HIS A 15 -11.00 69.26 -12.87
N THR A 16 -11.35 69.41 -14.15
CA THR A 16 -11.34 68.29 -15.09
C THR A 16 -9.89 67.84 -15.26
N ARG A 17 -9.44 66.87 -14.44
CA ARG A 17 -8.26 66.08 -14.77
C ARG A 17 -8.59 65.30 -16.02
N LEU A 18 -7.99 65.71 -17.14
CA LEU A 18 -7.88 64.88 -18.34
C LEU A 18 -7.30 63.53 -17.91
N ARG A 19 -8.13 62.48 -17.96
CA ARG A 19 -7.69 61.09 -17.85
C ARG A 19 -6.79 60.82 -19.06
N HIS A 20 -5.48 60.95 -18.89
CA HIS A 20 -4.57 60.20 -19.73
C HIS A 20 -4.83 58.71 -19.45
N GLY A 21 -5.50 58.05 -20.39
CA GLY A 21 -5.65 56.61 -20.37
C GLY A 21 -4.27 55.96 -20.46
N PRO A 22 -3.92 54.98 -19.61
CA PRO A 22 -2.71 54.21 -19.79
C PRO A 22 -2.88 53.36 -21.04
N GLY A 23 -2.38 53.87 -22.16
CA GLY A 23 -2.33 53.20 -23.45
C GLY A 23 -1.29 52.08 -23.44
N PHE A 24 -1.70 50.94 -24.01
CA PHE A 24 -0.91 49.82 -24.50
C PHE A 24 -0.13 48.95 -23.49
N HIS A 25 0.54 49.49 -22.47
CA HIS A 25 1.33 48.64 -21.55
C HIS A 25 0.51 47.82 -20.55
N THR A 26 -0.66 48.32 -20.14
CA THR A 26 -1.52 47.65 -19.14
C THR A 26 -2.25 46.43 -19.71
N ARG A 27 -2.63 46.44 -21.00
CA ARG A 27 -3.30 45.31 -21.65
C ARG A 27 -2.36 44.14 -21.90
N ALA A 28 -1.14 44.40 -22.38
CA ALA A 28 -0.13 43.37 -22.57
C ALA A 28 0.22 42.69 -21.24
N PHE A 29 0.37 43.47 -20.17
CA PHE A 29 0.61 42.96 -18.82
C PHE A 29 -0.56 42.11 -18.28
N PHE A 30 -1.81 42.52 -18.51
CA PHE A 30 -2.99 41.77 -18.08
C PHE A 30 -3.18 40.47 -18.88
N TRP A 31 -2.86 40.50 -20.18
CA TRP A 31 -2.89 39.31 -21.04
C TRP A 31 -1.77 38.33 -20.69
N GLN A 32 -0.55 38.82 -20.44
CA GLN A 32 0.59 38.03 -19.97
C GLN A 32 0.29 37.35 -18.63
N ARG A 33 -0.15 38.13 -17.63
CA ARG A 33 -0.51 37.62 -16.30
C ARG A 33 -1.72 36.67 -16.35
N GLY A 34 -2.68 36.93 -17.24
CA GLY A 34 -3.79 36.01 -17.50
C GLY A 34 -3.29 34.67 -18.05
N SER A 35 -2.35 34.71 -19.01
CA SER A 35 -1.75 33.49 -19.59
C SER A 35 -0.85 32.75 -18.61
N GLU A 36 -0.14 33.46 -17.73
CA GLU A 36 0.69 32.88 -16.67
C GLU A 36 -0.21 32.21 -15.63
N GLY A 37 -1.25 32.90 -15.15
CA GLY A 37 -2.22 32.31 -14.21
C GLY A 37 -3.06 31.17 -14.81
N GLU A 38 -3.16 31.06 -16.15
CA GLU A 38 -3.79 29.92 -16.82
C GLU A 38 -2.81 28.75 -16.99
N LYS A 39 -1.53 29.02 -17.25
CA LYS A 39 -0.46 28.00 -17.26
C LYS A 39 -0.17 27.43 -15.88
N ASP A 40 -0.18 28.27 -14.84
CA ASP A 40 0.01 27.85 -13.46
C ASP A 40 -1.13 26.90 -13.04
N LYS A 41 -2.38 27.24 -13.38
CA LYS A 41 -3.54 26.36 -13.16
C LYS A 41 -3.45 25.05 -13.95
N ALA A 42 -2.98 25.09 -15.19
CA ALA A 42 -2.78 23.88 -15.99
C ALA A 42 -1.70 22.99 -15.36
N ALA A 43 -0.58 23.57 -14.93
CA ALA A 43 0.49 22.83 -14.26
C ALA A 43 0.06 22.25 -12.90
N ASP A 44 -0.75 22.98 -12.14
CA ASP A 44 -1.32 22.50 -10.87
C ASP A 44 -2.29 21.33 -11.11
N VAL A 45 -3.11 21.39 -12.16
CA VAL A 45 -4.04 20.31 -12.55
C VAL A 45 -3.29 19.09 -13.07
N ASP A 46 -2.24 19.27 -13.87
CA ASP A 46 -1.42 18.17 -14.37
C ASP A 46 -0.69 17.45 -13.23
N LYS A 47 -0.19 18.22 -12.25
CA LYS A 47 0.47 17.68 -11.06
C LYS A 47 -0.51 16.93 -10.16
N GLU A 48 -1.72 17.48 -9.96
CA GLU A 48 -2.78 16.81 -9.21
C GLU A 48 -3.22 15.50 -9.90
N ALA A 49 -3.30 15.50 -11.24
CA ALA A 49 -3.61 14.31 -12.02
C ALA A 49 -2.52 13.23 -11.89
N GLU A 50 -1.24 13.60 -11.92
CA GLU A 50 -0.11 12.68 -11.73
C GLU A 50 -0.09 12.08 -10.32
N GLU A 51 -0.30 12.91 -9.29
CA GLU A 51 -0.40 12.45 -7.89
C GLU A 51 -1.60 11.53 -7.69
N ALA A 52 -2.74 11.82 -8.31
CA ALA A 52 -3.93 10.97 -8.27
C ALA A 52 -3.71 9.64 -8.99
N GLU A 53 -3.00 9.61 -10.12
CA GLU A 53 -2.63 8.38 -10.83
C GLU A 53 -1.68 7.51 -9.99
N LYS A 54 -0.67 8.13 -9.38
CA LYS A 54 0.26 7.43 -8.48
C LYS A 54 -0.47 6.84 -7.27
N ALA A 55 -1.34 7.63 -6.64
CA ALA A 55 -2.14 7.16 -5.51
C ALA A 55 -3.09 6.01 -5.89
N ARG A 56 -3.62 5.99 -7.12
CA ARG A 56 -4.41 4.86 -7.64
C ARG A 56 -3.56 3.60 -7.80
N LYS A 57 -2.39 3.70 -8.45
CA LYS A 57 -1.47 2.56 -8.62
C LYS A 57 -1.04 1.98 -7.28
N GLU A 58 -0.66 2.82 -6.32
CA GLU A 58 -0.30 2.37 -4.97
C GLU A 58 -1.46 1.67 -4.25
N ARG A 59 -2.71 2.09 -4.46
CA ARG A 59 -3.89 1.42 -3.91
C ARG A 59 -4.12 0.07 -4.57
N GLU A 60 -4.06 0.00 -5.89
CA GLU A 60 -4.22 -1.25 -6.65
C GLU A 60 -3.14 -2.28 -6.29
N GLU A 61 -1.89 -1.84 -6.10
CA GLU A 61 -0.79 -2.70 -5.64
C GLU A 61 -1.06 -3.22 -4.22
N LYS A 62 -1.47 -2.35 -3.30
CA LYS A 62 -1.84 -2.77 -1.93
C LYS A 62 -3.00 -3.74 -1.90
N GLU A 63 -4.04 -3.51 -2.70
CA GLU A 63 -5.19 -4.42 -2.81
C GLU A 63 -4.77 -5.80 -3.33
N LYS A 64 -3.90 -5.84 -4.34
CA LYS A 64 -3.32 -7.10 -4.85
C LYS A 64 -2.48 -7.81 -3.80
N GLU A 65 -1.61 -7.10 -3.07
CA GLU A 65 -0.82 -7.69 -1.99
C GLU A 65 -1.70 -8.25 -0.87
N GLU A 66 -2.76 -7.53 -0.48
CA GLU A 66 -3.71 -7.98 0.52
C GLU A 66 -4.52 -9.20 0.06
N GLU A 67 -4.90 -9.22 -1.22
CA GLU A 67 -5.54 -10.38 -1.85
C GLU A 67 -4.62 -11.60 -1.87
N GLU A 68 -3.37 -11.45 -2.32
CA GLU A 68 -2.40 -12.54 -2.31
C GLU A 68 -2.17 -13.07 -0.89
N ARG A 69 -2.05 -12.18 0.10
CA ARG A 69 -1.91 -12.55 1.51
C ARG A 69 -3.13 -13.33 2.01
N ARG A 70 -4.34 -12.90 1.65
CA ARG A 70 -5.59 -13.58 2.02
C ARG A 70 -5.69 -14.94 1.34
N ASN A 71 -5.35 -15.04 0.05
CA ASN A 71 -5.37 -16.29 -0.69
C ASN A 71 -4.38 -17.30 -0.13
N LYS A 72 -3.18 -16.85 0.29
CA LYS A 72 -2.22 -17.69 1.03
C LYS A 72 -2.79 -18.19 2.36
N LEU A 73 -3.49 -17.33 3.12
CA LEU A 73 -4.12 -17.73 4.39
C LEU A 73 -5.16 -18.84 4.17
N VAL A 74 -6.05 -18.64 3.19
CA VAL A 74 -7.10 -19.62 2.86
C VAL A 74 -6.47 -20.94 2.44
N MET A 75 -5.45 -20.91 1.58
CA MET A 75 -4.74 -22.12 1.16
C MET A 75 -4.09 -22.84 2.34
N SER A 76 -3.50 -22.10 3.28
CA SER A 76 -2.86 -22.70 4.45
C SER A 76 -3.84 -23.32 5.43
N ILE A 77 -4.95 -22.64 5.71
CA ILE A 77 -6.04 -23.21 6.50
C ILE A 77 -6.56 -24.48 5.82
N PHE A 78 -6.72 -24.46 4.49
CA PHE A 78 -7.19 -25.62 3.73
C PHE A 78 -6.21 -26.80 3.82
N ILE A 79 -4.90 -26.56 3.70
CA ILE A 79 -3.87 -27.60 3.84
C ILE A 79 -3.90 -28.22 5.24
N ASP A 80 -3.95 -27.40 6.29
CA ASP A 80 -3.95 -27.89 7.68
C ASP A 80 -5.23 -28.66 8.02
N LEU A 81 -6.40 -28.16 7.58
CA LEU A 81 -7.68 -28.87 7.76
C LEU A 81 -7.70 -30.18 6.97
N LEU A 82 -7.18 -30.20 5.74
CA LEU A 82 -7.07 -31.44 4.96
C LEU A 82 -6.09 -32.43 5.59
N GLY A 83 -4.96 -31.97 6.14
CA GLY A 83 -4.03 -32.82 6.87
C GLY A 83 -4.70 -33.51 8.07
N LEU A 84 -5.45 -32.73 8.86
CA LEU A 84 -6.24 -33.24 9.99
C LEU A 84 -7.32 -34.26 9.60
N LEU A 85 -7.98 -34.04 8.46
CA LEU A 85 -9.05 -34.92 7.98
C LEU A 85 -8.50 -36.18 7.29
N ALA A 86 -7.43 -36.04 6.50
CA ALA A 86 -6.80 -37.14 5.77
C ALA A 86 -6.21 -38.19 6.72
N SER A 87 -5.41 -37.74 7.71
CA SER A 87 -4.70 -38.63 8.64
C SER A 87 -5.63 -39.52 9.47
N ARG A 88 -6.87 -39.07 9.73
CA ARG A 88 -7.81 -39.81 10.58
C ARG A 88 -8.53 -40.95 9.86
N HIS A 89 -8.68 -40.91 8.52
CA HIS A 89 -9.66 -41.75 7.83
C HIS A 89 -9.25 -42.32 6.45
N LEU A 90 -8.13 -41.91 5.82
CA LEU A 90 -7.81 -42.31 4.43
C LEU A 90 -6.35 -42.77 4.20
N VAL A 91 -5.99 -43.88 4.87
CA VAL A 91 -4.67 -44.55 4.81
C VAL A 91 -4.06 -44.77 3.41
N PRO A 92 -4.80 -45.01 2.29
CA PRO A 92 -4.14 -45.11 0.98
C PRO A 92 -3.81 -43.74 0.34
N LEU A 93 -4.51 -42.66 0.71
CA LEU A 93 -4.28 -41.32 0.14
C LEU A 93 -3.11 -40.61 0.82
N ASP A 94 -2.76 -41.00 2.03
CA ASP A 94 -1.68 -40.39 2.81
C ASP A 94 -0.32 -40.46 2.09
N TYR A 95 -0.04 -41.56 1.38
CA TYR A 95 1.20 -41.72 0.61
C TYR A 95 1.37 -40.69 -0.51
N ILE A 96 0.26 -40.14 -1.04
CA ILE A 96 0.28 -39.10 -2.07
C ILE A 96 0.14 -37.72 -1.40
N TRP A 97 -0.74 -37.60 -0.41
CA TRP A 97 -1.07 -36.33 0.20
C TRP A 97 0.08 -35.76 1.04
N ILE A 98 0.75 -36.58 1.85
CA ILE A 98 1.88 -36.13 2.69
C ILE A 98 3.00 -35.48 1.85
N PRO A 99 3.54 -36.12 0.78
CA PRO A 99 4.54 -35.47 -0.06
C PRO A 99 3.97 -34.30 -0.87
N ALA A 100 2.71 -34.38 -1.31
CA ALA A 100 2.06 -33.30 -2.05
C ALA A 100 1.89 -32.04 -1.18
N SER A 101 1.42 -32.19 0.06
CA SER A 101 1.21 -31.08 1.00
C SER A 101 2.54 -30.42 1.35
N ALA A 102 3.58 -31.21 1.63
CA ALA A 102 4.93 -30.71 1.85
C ALA A 102 5.47 -29.93 0.65
N PHE A 103 5.22 -30.41 -0.58
CA PHE A 103 5.59 -29.71 -1.81
C PHE A 103 4.82 -28.40 -1.98
N ILE A 104 3.51 -28.39 -1.69
CA ILE A 104 2.68 -27.18 -1.76
C ILE A 104 3.18 -26.14 -0.75
N ILE A 105 3.43 -26.52 0.50
CA ILE A 105 3.99 -25.63 1.54
C ILE A 105 5.34 -25.07 1.10
N GLN A 106 6.21 -25.90 0.50
CA GLN A 106 7.49 -25.45 -0.05
C GLN A 106 7.31 -24.42 -1.17
N ARG A 107 6.30 -24.54 -2.02
CA ARG A 107 6.04 -23.56 -3.08
C ARG A 107 5.36 -22.30 -2.58
N LEU A 108 4.50 -22.41 -1.57
CA LEU A 108 3.77 -21.29 -1.00
C LEU A 108 4.69 -20.35 -0.21
N TYR A 109 5.57 -20.92 0.62
CA TYR A 109 6.41 -20.15 1.55
C TYR A 109 7.90 -20.13 1.21
N ARG A 110 8.35 -20.98 0.27
CA ARG A 110 9.78 -21.16 -0.06
C ARG A 110 10.64 -21.42 1.18
N ALA A 111 10.08 -22.15 2.15
CA ALA A 111 10.68 -22.42 3.45
C ALA A 111 10.88 -23.93 3.67
N PRO A 112 12.08 -24.48 3.41
CA PRO A 112 12.36 -25.91 3.51
C PRO A 112 12.10 -26.47 4.90
N LEU A 113 12.44 -25.73 5.95
CA LEU A 113 12.19 -26.16 7.33
C LEU A 113 10.71 -26.29 7.63
N LEU A 114 9.89 -25.34 7.14
CA LEU A 114 8.44 -25.39 7.33
C LEU A 114 7.83 -26.58 6.58
N SER A 115 8.30 -26.82 5.35
CA SER A 115 7.90 -27.98 4.55
C SER A 115 8.28 -29.30 5.22
N SER A 116 9.51 -29.42 5.75
CA SER A 116 9.97 -30.59 6.49
C SER A 116 9.18 -30.81 7.78
N VAL A 117 8.89 -29.75 8.54
CA VAL A 117 8.07 -29.85 9.76
C VAL A 117 6.66 -30.32 9.40
N GLY A 118 6.02 -29.76 8.37
CA GLY A 118 4.68 -30.17 7.96
C GLY A 118 4.63 -31.60 7.43
N PHE A 119 5.68 -32.05 6.74
CA PHE A 119 5.82 -33.45 6.33
C PHE A 119 5.92 -34.39 7.53
N VAL A 120 6.80 -34.09 8.49
CA VAL A 120 7.01 -34.91 9.69
C VAL A 120 5.75 -34.97 10.55
N GLU A 121 5.06 -33.84 10.66
CA GLU A 121 3.81 -33.74 11.40
C GLU A 121 2.73 -34.65 10.81
N GLN A 122 2.54 -34.63 9.49
CA GLN A 122 1.53 -35.47 8.82
C GLN A 122 1.96 -36.94 8.71
N ALA A 123 3.26 -37.23 8.77
CA ALA A 123 3.78 -38.59 8.73
C ALA A 123 3.68 -39.32 10.07
N ILE A 124 3.56 -38.59 11.19
CA ILE A 124 3.52 -39.16 12.53
C ILE A 124 2.12 -39.01 13.11
N PRO A 125 1.40 -40.11 13.38
CA PRO A 125 0.10 -40.04 14.01
C PRO A 125 0.20 -39.49 15.44
N GLY A 126 -0.68 -38.56 15.80
CA GLY A 126 -0.77 -37.97 17.14
C GLY A 126 -0.16 -36.58 17.31
N ILE A 127 0.59 -36.08 16.30
CA ILE A 127 1.11 -34.70 16.30
C ILE A 127 0.43 -33.79 15.26
N GLU A 128 -0.57 -34.30 14.53
CA GLU A 128 -1.20 -33.62 13.37
C GLU A 128 -2.07 -32.40 13.72
N PHE A 129 -2.08 -31.98 15.00
CA PHE A 129 -2.86 -30.84 15.47
C PHE A 129 -2.16 -29.49 15.28
N ILE A 130 -0.90 -29.49 14.82
CA ILE A 130 -0.10 -28.29 14.69
C ILE A 130 -0.42 -27.67 13.32
N PRO A 131 -1.01 -26.47 13.24
CA PRO A 131 -1.38 -25.91 11.94
C PRO A 131 -0.15 -25.34 11.22
N THR A 132 0.74 -26.21 10.71
CA THR A 132 2.06 -25.85 10.19
C THR A 132 1.99 -24.93 8.97
N ALA A 133 1.05 -25.12 8.05
CA ALA A 133 0.90 -24.21 6.91
C ALA A 133 0.43 -22.82 7.37
N THR A 134 -0.49 -22.77 8.33
CA THR A 134 -0.99 -21.52 8.93
C THR A 134 0.10 -20.81 9.73
N LEU A 135 0.97 -21.55 10.43
CA LEU A 135 2.16 -20.99 11.07
C LEU A 135 3.11 -20.40 10.03
N GLY A 136 3.24 -21.03 8.86
CA GLY A 136 3.95 -20.46 7.72
C GLY A 136 3.42 -19.09 7.30
N TRP A 137 2.11 -18.98 7.18
CA TRP A 137 1.44 -17.71 6.89
C TRP A 137 1.72 -16.66 7.98
N MET A 138 1.64 -17.05 9.25
CA MET A 138 1.93 -16.14 10.37
C MET A 138 3.38 -15.66 10.34
N LEU A 139 4.34 -16.55 10.07
CA LEU A 139 5.75 -16.20 9.95
C LEU A 139 6.01 -15.25 8.78
N GLU A 140 5.30 -15.39 7.66
CA GLU A 140 5.38 -14.45 6.53
C GLU A 140 4.70 -13.11 6.83
N THR A 141 3.54 -13.13 7.46
CA THR A 141 2.73 -11.93 7.75
C THR A 141 3.32 -11.09 8.88
N TYR A 142 3.91 -11.73 9.89
CA TYR A 142 4.46 -11.07 11.07
C TYR A 142 5.99 -11.19 11.09
N PRO A 143 6.72 -10.24 10.46
CA PRO A 143 8.18 -10.29 10.37
C PRO A 143 8.88 -10.20 11.75
N GLU A 144 8.21 -9.66 12.76
CA GLU A 144 8.68 -9.67 14.16
C GLU A 144 8.97 -11.10 14.66
N LEU A 145 8.16 -12.07 14.27
CA LEU A 145 8.37 -13.49 14.61
C LEU A 145 9.62 -14.06 13.92
N ARG A 146 10.00 -13.53 12.74
CA ARG A 146 11.23 -13.93 12.05
C ARG A 146 12.51 -13.40 12.71
N LYS A 147 12.43 -12.34 13.52
CA LYS A 147 13.61 -11.82 14.23
C LYS A 147 14.11 -12.84 15.26
N ILE A 148 13.18 -13.54 15.90
CA ILE A 148 13.48 -14.62 16.87
C ILE A 148 14.22 -15.78 16.19
N THR A 149 13.80 -16.17 14.99
CA THR A 149 14.45 -17.29 14.28
C THR A 149 15.84 -16.92 13.73
N LYS A 150 16.05 -15.67 13.29
CA LYS A 150 17.37 -15.18 12.85
C LYS A 150 18.38 -15.02 14.00
N ALA A 151 17.90 -14.78 15.21
CA ALA A 151 18.74 -14.73 16.41
C ALA A 151 19.28 -16.13 16.80
N LEU A 152 18.78 -17.21 16.18
CA LEU A 152 19.26 -18.56 16.41
C LEU A 152 20.50 -18.85 15.54
N PRO A 153 21.71 -18.98 16.14
CA PRO A 153 22.97 -19.12 15.40
C PRO A 153 23.07 -20.41 14.56
N LEU A 154 22.15 -21.36 14.74
CA LEU A 154 22.08 -22.60 13.95
C LEU A 154 21.57 -22.38 12.51
N MET A 155 20.80 -21.32 12.24
CA MET A 155 20.19 -21.10 10.91
C MET A 155 21.16 -20.47 9.89
N GLY A 156 22.14 -19.67 10.33
CA GLY A 156 23.14 -19.06 9.44
C GLY A 156 24.09 -20.06 8.77
N ARG A 157 24.24 -21.26 9.34
CA ARG A 157 25.19 -22.28 8.86
C ARG A 157 24.61 -23.27 7.84
N LEU A 158 23.28 -23.27 7.66
CA LEU A 158 22.56 -24.19 6.76
C LEU A 158 22.26 -23.59 5.38
N SER A 159 22.19 -22.27 5.24
CA SER A 159 21.85 -21.62 3.96
C SER A 159 23.00 -21.58 2.94
N SER A 160 24.25 -21.77 3.37
CA SER A 160 25.42 -21.75 2.49
C SER A 160 25.70 -23.08 1.78
N ARG A 161 25.07 -24.19 2.20
CA ARG A 161 25.30 -25.52 1.61
C ARG A 161 24.38 -25.88 0.44
N PHE A 162 23.36 -25.09 0.15
CA PHE A 162 22.37 -25.37 -0.91
C PHE A 162 22.48 -24.45 -2.14
N LYS A 163 23.56 -23.66 -2.23
CA LYS A 163 23.91 -22.89 -3.43
C LYS A 163 25.02 -23.62 -4.18
N LYS A 164 24.69 -24.72 -4.84
CA LYS A 164 25.47 -25.36 -5.91
C LYS A 164 24.51 -25.92 -6.94
#